data_AF-G6F1C3-F1
#
_entry.id   AF-G6F1C3-F1
#
_cell.length_a   1.000
_cell.length_b   1.000
_cell.length_c   1.000
_cell.angle_alpha   90.00
_cell.angle_beta   90.00
_cell.angle_gamma   90.00
#
_symmetry.space_group_name_H-M   'P 1'
#
loop_
_entity.id
_entity.type
_entity.pdbx_description
1 polymer ?
#
loop_
_entity_poly.entity_id
_entity_poly.type
_entity_poly.pdbx_seq_one_letter_code
_entity_poly.pdbx_strand_id
1 'polypeptide(L)'
;MRLDGWQMDGAESVVYALQGQRIMYAVLGDKAIKAYHRGKAVIDPETKQTWYPVSLDLWTTNEGLNVSLADMWAYSSNLFNSTCSVCHSVPKEEHLLANQWIGNLNAMKRYTSLTPDQYRLLLGYLQNHSMDVHENVGAH
;
A
#
# COMPACT_ATOMS: atom_id res chain seq x y z
N MET A 1 -15.82 -8.39 -7.65
CA MET A 1 -15.30 -7.10 -7.17
C MET A 1 -14.41 -6.51 -8.26
N ARG A 2 -14.28 -5.19 -8.32
CA ARG A 2 -13.37 -4.51 -9.25
C ARG A 2 -12.22 -3.90 -8.46
N LEU A 3 -10.99 -4.11 -8.92
CA LEU A 3 -9.80 -3.48 -8.38
C LEU A 3 -9.28 -2.47 -9.40
N ASP A 4 -9.26 -1.20 -9.01
CA ASP A 4 -8.67 -0.11 -9.78
C ASP A 4 -7.37 0.34 -9.11
N GLY A 5 -6.36 0.65 -9.91
CA GLY A 5 -5.05 1.06 -9.40
C GLY A 5 -4.08 1.44 -10.51
N TRP A 6 -2.80 1.34 -10.20
CA TRP A 6 -1.71 1.78 -11.06
C TRP A 6 -0.62 0.73 -11.19
N GLN A 7 0.00 0.65 -12.36
CA GLN A 7 1.20 -0.14 -12.62
C GLN A 7 2.35 0.76 -13.02
N MET A 8 3.52 0.46 -12.46
CA MET A 8 4.77 1.06 -12.90
C MET A 8 5.31 0.26 -14.09
N ASP A 9 5.87 0.95 -15.08
CA ASP A 9 6.55 0.29 -16.21
C ASP A 9 7.65 -0.66 -15.73
N GLY A 10 7.68 -1.89 -16.27
CA GLY A 10 8.58 -2.96 -15.83
C GLY A 10 8.18 -3.71 -14.54
N ALA A 11 7.00 -3.42 -13.98
CA ALA A 11 6.46 -4.12 -12.80
C ALA A 11 5.00 -4.57 -13.01
N GLU A 12 4.71 -5.30 -14.10
CA GLU A 12 3.32 -5.68 -14.47
C GLU A 12 2.65 -6.65 -13.48
N SER A 13 3.40 -7.29 -12.60
CA SER A 13 2.85 -8.15 -11.56
C SER A 13 2.37 -7.39 -10.32
N VAL A 14 2.61 -6.08 -10.20
CA VAL A 14 2.28 -5.31 -9.00
C VAL A 14 1.27 -4.22 -9.31
N VAL A 15 0.17 -4.18 -8.56
CA VAL A 15 -0.82 -3.10 -8.58
C VAL A 15 -0.62 -2.21 -7.37
N TYR A 16 -0.44 -0.92 -7.62
CA TYR A 16 -0.31 0.13 -6.62
C TYR A 16 -1.61 0.92 -6.48
N ALA A 17 -1.87 1.45 -5.28
CA ALA A 17 -3.06 2.24 -4.99
C ALA A 17 -3.11 3.55 -5.78
N LEU A 18 -1.97 4.24 -5.85
CA LEU A 18 -1.85 5.59 -6.38
C LEU A 18 -0.70 5.68 -7.38
N GLN A 19 -0.82 6.59 -8.34
CA GLN A 19 0.30 6.94 -9.20
C GLN A 19 1.42 7.56 -8.35
N GLY A 20 2.68 7.16 -8.60
CA GLY A 20 3.85 7.73 -7.93
C GLY A 20 4.07 7.19 -6.50
N GLN A 21 3.07 6.59 -5.86
CA GLN A 21 3.18 6.03 -4.52
C GLN A 21 3.26 4.51 -4.55
N ARG A 22 4.31 3.95 -3.94
CA ARG A 22 4.58 2.51 -3.87
C ARG A 22 3.77 1.84 -2.75
N ILE A 23 2.47 2.13 -2.71
CA ILE A 23 1.47 1.53 -1.81
C ILE A 23 0.92 0.30 -2.51
N MET A 24 1.43 -0.88 -2.15
CA MET A 24 1.05 -2.12 -2.82
C MET A 24 -0.36 -2.55 -2.42
N TYR A 25 -1.24 -2.72 -3.39
CA TYR A 25 -2.60 -3.25 -3.20
C TYR A 25 -2.70 -4.73 -3.58
N ALA A 26 -2.05 -5.15 -4.66
CA ALA A 26 -2.10 -6.54 -5.08
C ALA A 26 -0.82 -6.97 -5.81
N VAL A 27 -0.53 -8.27 -5.71
CA VAL A 27 0.43 -8.95 -6.59
C VAL A 27 -0.36 -9.93 -7.45
N LEU A 28 -0.27 -9.77 -8.76
CA LEU A 28 -1.00 -10.54 -9.75
C LEU A 28 -0.18 -11.77 -10.16
N GLY A 29 -0.84 -12.92 -10.17
CA GLY A 29 -0.31 -14.12 -10.84
C GLY A 29 -0.55 -14.07 -12.35
N ASP A 30 0.11 -14.96 -13.10
CA ASP A 30 0.12 -14.99 -14.56
C ASP A 30 -1.27 -14.92 -15.23
N LYS A 31 -2.28 -15.54 -14.62
CA LYS A 31 -3.66 -15.51 -15.14
C LYS A 31 -4.28 -14.11 -15.04
N ALA A 32 -4.06 -13.41 -13.94
CA ALA A 32 -4.58 -12.06 -13.72
C ALA A 32 -3.84 -11.02 -14.58
N ILE A 33 -2.54 -11.20 -14.78
CA ILE A 33 -1.73 -10.37 -15.71
C ILE A 33 -2.28 -10.44 -17.14
N LYS A 34 -2.88 -11.55 -17.56
CA LYS A 34 -3.48 -11.68 -18.90
C LYS A 34 -4.89 -11.08 -19.01
N ALA A 35 -5.52 -10.73 -17.88
CA ALA A 35 -6.94 -10.41 -17.80
C ALA A 35 -7.24 -8.97 -17.35
N TYR A 36 -6.22 -8.15 -17.06
CA TYR A 36 -6.43 -6.76 -16.64
C TYR A 36 -6.56 -5.82 -17.84
N HIS A 37 -7.29 -4.73 -17.64
CA HIS A 37 -7.36 -3.62 -18.58
C HIS A 37 -6.27 -2.60 -18.23
N ARG A 38 -5.38 -2.30 -19.19
CA ARG A 38 -4.35 -1.26 -19.07
C ARG A 38 -4.80 -0.01 -19.83
N GLY A 39 -4.80 1.13 -19.16
CA GLY A 39 -5.07 2.43 -19.78
C GLY A 39 -3.84 3.04 -20.44
N LYS A 40 -3.94 4.32 -20.81
CA LYS A 40 -2.85 5.07 -21.45
C LYS A 40 -1.73 5.36 -20.47
N ALA A 41 -0.49 5.34 -20.98
CA ALA A 41 0.70 5.71 -20.22
C ALA A 41 0.61 7.15 -19.71
N VAL A 42 1.01 7.36 -18.46
CA VAL A 42 1.18 8.66 -17.81
C VAL A 42 2.63 8.74 -17.32
N ILE A 43 3.35 9.77 -17.73
CA ILE A 43 4.74 9.99 -17.30
C ILE A 43 4.70 10.93 -16.11
N ASP A 44 5.24 10.47 -14.99
CA ASP A 44 5.41 11.27 -13.79
C ASP A 44 6.43 12.39 -14.06
N PRO A 45 6.08 13.68 -13.88
CA PRO A 45 6.93 14.78 -14.28
C PRO A 45 8.18 14.92 -13.42
N GLU A 46 8.15 14.47 -12.17
CA GLU A 46 9.23 14.59 -11.20
C GLU A 46 10.23 13.45 -11.34
N THR A 47 9.72 12.22 -11.39
CA THR A 47 10.54 10.99 -11.40
C THR A 47 10.86 10.50 -12.82
N LYS A 48 10.14 11.01 -13.84
CA LYS A 48 10.14 10.50 -15.23
C LYS A 48 9.69 9.04 -15.35
N GLN A 49 9.12 8.47 -14.29
CA GLN A 49 8.61 7.12 -14.28
C GLN A 49 7.32 7.04 -15.09
N THR A 50 7.21 6.03 -15.95
CA THR A 50 5.97 5.74 -16.68
C THR A 50 5.05 4.88 -15.83
N TRP A 51 3.80 5.30 -15.73
CA TRP A 51 2.72 4.65 -15.00
C TRP A 51 1.53 4.38 -15.92
N TYR A 52 0.75 3.36 -15.58
CA TYR A 52 -0.44 2.97 -16.32
C TYR A 52 -1.59 2.76 -15.34
N PRO A 53 -2.74 3.42 -15.52
CA PRO A 53 -3.92 3.05 -14.76
C PRO A 53 -4.35 1.64 -15.20
N VAL A 54 -4.74 0.82 -14.23
CA VAL A 54 -5.17 -0.55 -14.46
C VAL A 54 -6.46 -0.84 -13.75
N SER A 55 -7.24 -1.74 -14.33
CA SER A 55 -8.50 -2.20 -13.78
C SER A 55 -8.64 -3.70 -13.96
N LEU A 56 -9.04 -4.41 -12.90
CA LEU A 56 -9.16 -5.86 -12.88
C LEU A 56 -10.46 -6.30 -12.20
N ASP A 57 -11.25 -7.10 -12.90
CA ASP A 57 -12.42 -7.76 -12.32
C ASP A 57 -11.99 -9.08 -11.66
N LEU A 58 -12.27 -9.21 -10.37
CA LEU A 58 -11.88 -10.31 -9.52
C LEU A 58 -13.10 -11.03 -8.93
N TRP A 59 -12.99 -12.35 -8.79
CA TRP A 59 -13.95 -13.21 -8.11
C TRP A 59 -13.30 -13.83 -6.88
N THR A 60 -13.92 -13.67 -5.71
CA THR A 60 -13.50 -14.28 -4.45
C THR A 60 -14.73 -14.62 -3.62
N THR A 61 -14.58 -15.55 -2.67
CA THR A 61 -15.57 -15.75 -1.60
C THR A 61 -15.41 -14.66 -0.54
N ASN A 62 -16.43 -14.47 0.29
CA ASN A 62 -16.36 -13.54 1.43
C ASN A 62 -15.54 -14.10 2.61
N GLU A 63 -15.04 -15.33 2.49
CA GLU A 63 -14.29 -16.00 3.55
C GLU A 63 -12.96 -15.28 3.76
N GLY A 64 -12.71 -14.85 5.00
CA GLY A 64 -11.47 -14.14 5.37
C GLY A 64 -11.39 -12.68 4.92
N LEU A 65 -12.45 -12.11 4.33
CA LEU A 65 -12.50 -10.67 4.04
C LEU A 65 -12.81 -9.89 5.33
N ASN A 66 -11.93 -8.95 5.69
CA ASN A 66 -12.29 -7.93 6.68
C ASN A 66 -13.20 -6.91 6.00
N VAL A 67 -14.42 -6.77 6.51
CA VAL A 67 -15.45 -5.87 5.96
C VAL A 67 -15.35 -4.43 6.50
N SER A 68 -14.43 -4.16 7.42
CA SER A 68 -14.26 -2.87 8.09
C SER A 68 -12.83 -2.35 7.95
N LEU A 69 -12.68 -1.39 7.03
CA LEU A 69 -11.43 -0.65 6.85
C LEU A 69 -11.03 0.08 8.15
N ALA A 70 -12.01 0.63 8.86
CA ALA A 70 -11.80 1.34 10.12
C ALA A 70 -11.19 0.43 11.19
N ASP A 71 -11.69 -0.81 11.33
CA ASP A 71 -11.14 -1.75 12.32
C ASP A 71 -9.72 -2.18 11.95
N MET A 72 -9.44 -2.33 10.64
CA MET A 72 -8.10 -2.64 10.14
C MET A 72 -7.11 -1.49 10.43
N TRP A 73 -7.53 -0.24 10.27
CA TRP A 73 -6.72 0.94 10.62
C TRP A 73 -6.54 1.10 12.12
N ALA A 74 -7.58 0.88 12.93
CA ALA A 74 -7.46 0.87 14.38
C ALA A 74 -6.46 -0.20 14.86
N TYR A 75 -6.51 -1.42 14.30
CA TYR A 75 -5.54 -2.46 14.58
C TYR A 75 -4.12 -2.03 14.22
N SER A 76 -3.93 -1.47 13.01
CA SER A 76 -2.61 -1.05 12.51
C SER A 76 -2.02 0.09 13.33
N SER A 77 -2.85 1.06 13.73
CA SER A 77 -2.45 2.16 14.62
C SER A 77 -2.01 1.66 15.99
N ASN A 78 -2.76 0.71 16.58
CA ASN A 78 -2.37 0.07 17.84
C ASN A 78 -1.07 -0.75 17.70
N LEU A 79 -0.93 -1.49 16.60
CA LEU A 79 0.29 -2.22 16.28
C LEU A 79 1.49 -1.29 16.14
N PHE A 80 1.32 -0.14 15.47
CA PHE A 80 2.35 0.87 15.31
C PHE A 80 2.81 1.41 16.67
N ASN A 81 1.86 1.91 17.47
CA ASN A 81 2.15 2.50 18.76
C ASN A 81 2.82 1.48 19.71
N SER A 82 2.23 0.29 19.87
CA SER A 82 2.76 -0.73 20.78
C SER A 82 4.12 -1.28 20.36
N THR A 83 4.42 -1.36 19.06
CA THR A 83 5.69 -1.88 18.55
C THR A 83 6.79 -0.82 18.61
N CYS A 84 6.48 0.41 18.23
CA CYS A 84 7.50 1.45 18.01
C CYS A 84 7.76 2.32 19.23
N SER A 85 6.89 2.33 20.25
CA SER A 85 7.08 3.13 21.47
C SER A 85 8.04 2.50 22.49
N VAL A 86 8.54 1.29 22.21
CA VAL A 86 9.34 0.51 23.18
C VAL A 86 10.73 1.12 23.40
N CYS A 87 11.31 1.76 22.37
CA CYS A 87 12.70 2.23 22.41
C CYS A 87 12.84 3.76 22.42
N HIS A 88 11.91 4.47 21.78
CA HIS A 88 11.90 5.93 21.65
C HIS A 88 10.49 6.42 21.38
N SER A 89 10.31 7.74 21.30
CA SER A 89 9.04 8.33 20.88
C SER A 89 8.66 7.90 19.47
N VAL A 90 7.39 7.58 19.27
CA VAL A 90 6.85 7.17 17.98
C VAL A 90 6.73 8.40 17.07
N PRO A 91 7.29 8.40 15.85
CA PRO A 91 7.05 9.48 14.91
C PRO A 91 5.58 9.49 14.47
N LYS A 92 5.06 10.68 14.17
CA LYS A 92 3.74 10.80 13.54
C LYS A 92 3.78 10.19 12.14
N GLU A 93 2.64 9.66 11.70
CA GLU A 93 2.46 9.05 10.39
C GLU A 93 2.78 10.03 9.26
N GLU A 94 2.45 11.32 9.43
CA GLU A 94 2.71 12.38 8.45
C GLU A 94 4.15 12.89 8.48
N HIS A 95 5.05 12.28 9.27
CA HIS A 95 6.44 12.71 9.34
C HIS A 95 7.22 12.40 8.05
N LEU A 96 6.81 11.38 7.29
CA LEU A 96 7.47 10.91 6.08
C LEU A 96 6.49 10.82 4.90
N LEU A 97 7.04 10.79 3.69
CA LEU A 97 6.33 10.45 2.46
C LEU A 97 6.02 8.95 2.41
N ALA A 98 4.97 8.53 1.69
CA ALA A 98 4.59 7.11 1.59
C ALA A 98 5.75 6.24 1.08
N ASN A 99 6.51 6.74 0.11
CA ASN A 99 7.66 6.02 -0.43
C ASN A 99 8.84 5.92 0.57
N GLN A 100 8.96 6.86 1.51
CA GLN A 100 10.03 6.87 2.51
C GLN A 100 9.76 5.87 3.65
N TRP A 101 8.50 5.63 3.99
CA TRP A 101 8.10 4.64 5.00
C TRP A 101 8.62 3.23 4.72
N ILE A 102 8.80 2.86 3.44
CA ILE A 102 9.38 1.57 3.03
C ILE A 102 10.76 1.37 3.63
N GLY A 103 11.64 2.36 3.48
CA GLY A 103 13.01 2.31 3.99
C GLY A 103 13.05 2.42 5.50
N ASN A 104 12.25 3.33 6.07
CA ASN A 104 12.22 3.59 7.51
C ASN A 104 11.75 2.36 8.30
N LEU A 105 10.61 1.78 7.94
CA LEU A 105 10.08 0.60 8.62
C LEU A 105 11.00 -0.61 8.42
N ASN A 106 11.60 -0.76 7.23
CA ASN A 106 12.54 -1.85 6.97
C ASN A 106 13.81 -1.76 7.85
N ALA A 107 14.31 -0.55 8.11
CA ALA A 107 15.45 -0.34 9.00
C ALA A 107 15.13 -0.79 10.45
N MET A 108 13.88 -0.63 10.88
CA MET A 108 13.42 -1.01 12.21
C MET A 108 13.04 -2.49 12.32
N LYS A 109 12.67 -3.14 11.21
CA LYS A 109 12.13 -4.51 11.17
C LYS A 109 12.85 -5.50 12.07
N ARG A 110 14.20 -5.52 12.05
CA ARG A 110 15.03 -6.46 12.84
C ARG A 110 14.98 -6.25 14.35
N TYR A 111 14.49 -5.10 14.80
CA TYR A 111 14.34 -4.73 16.21
C TYR A 111 12.90 -4.91 16.71
N THR A 112 12.02 -5.44 15.86
CA THR A 112 10.61 -5.68 16.18
C THR A 112 10.31 -7.18 16.15
N SER A 113 9.20 -7.58 16.77
CA SER A 113 8.65 -8.94 16.66
C SER A 113 7.52 -9.04 15.63
N LEU A 114 7.47 -8.10 14.68
CA LEU A 114 6.43 -8.09 13.64
C LEU A 114 6.53 -9.34 12.76
N THR A 115 5.41 -10.05 12.62
CA THR A 115 5.28 -11.07 11.59
C THR A 115 5.34 -10.44 10.19
N PRO A 116 5.62 -11.21 9.12
CA PRO A 116 5.61 -10.67 7.76
C PRO A 116 4.30 -9.97 7.38
N ASP A 117 3.16 -10.47 7.85
CA ASP A 117 1.85 -9.90 7.52
C ASP A 117 1.56 -8.64 8.34
N GLN A 118 1.90 -8.64 9.62
CA GLN A 118 1.87 -7.42 10.45
C GLN A 118 2.77 -6.32 9.88
N TYR A 119 3.96 -6.67 9.40
CA TYR A 119 4.87 -5.72 8.75
C TYR A 119 4.22 -5.10 7.51
N ARG A 120 3.61 -5.91 6.64
CA ARG A 120 2.95 -5.42 5.42
C ARG A 120 1.75 -4.55 5.75
N LEU A 121 0.95 -4.96 6.72
CA LEU A 121 -0.23 -4.22 7.16
C LEU A 121 0.17 -2.87 7.77
N LEU A 122 1.16 -2.87 8.66
CA LEU A 122 1.70 -1.64 9.24
C LEU A 122 2.31 -0.72 8.18
N LEU A 123 3.05 -1.26 7.21
CA LEU A 123 3.56 -0.47 6.09
C LEU A 123 2.42 0.17 5.31
N GLY A 124 1.39 -0.61 4.96
CA GLY A 124 0.20 -0.10 4.27
C GLY A 124 -0.48 1.02 5.05
N TYR A 125 -0.64 0.87 6.37
CA TYR A 125 -1.17 1.92 7.24
C TYR A 125 -0.35 3.20 7.19
N LEU A 126 0.96 3.11 7.45
CA LEU A 126 1.87 4.27 7.46
C LEU A 126 1.90 4.98 6.11
N GLN A 127 1.82 4.23 5.01
CA GLN A 127 1.76 4.79 3.67
C GLN A 127 0.43 5.46 3.33
N ASN A 128 -0.71 4.95 3.83
CA ASN A 128 -2.03 5.57 3.59
C ASN A 128 -2.30 6.78 4.50
N HIS A 129 -1.47 6.99 5.53
CA HIS A 129 -1.55 8.13 6.46
C HIS A 129 -0.28 8.99 6.40
N SER A 130 0.46 8.91 5.30
CA SER A 130 1.71 9.67 5.10
C SER A 130 1.44 11.12 4.75
N MET A 131 2.49 11.94 4.78
CA MET A 131 2.41 13.39 4.48
C MET A 131 1.76 13.70 3.14
N ASP A 132 2.02 12.87 2.13
CA ASP A 132 1.66 13.06 0.72
C ASP A 132 0.48 12.17 0.28
N VAL A 133 -0.19 11.53 1.23
CA VAL A 133 -1.40 10.74 1.00
C VAL A 133 -2.49 11.30 1.91
N HIS A 134 -3.26 12.24 1.39
CA HIS A 134 -4.40 12.80 2.09
C HIS A 134 -5.62 11.90 1.86
N GLU A 135 -6.40 11.65 2.93
CA GLU A 135 -7.65 10.88 2.90
C GLU A 135 -8.61 11.42 1.82
N ASN A 136 -8.52 10.87 0.61
CA ASN A 136 -9.51 11.05 -0.47
C ASN A 136 -9.39 10.00 -1.57
N VAL A 137 -8.76 8.85 -1.31
CA VAL A 137 -8.72 7.75 -2.28
C VAL A 137 -9.28 6.49 -1.63
N GLY A 138 -10.59 6.29 -1.79
CA GLY A 138 -11.26 5.08 -1.32
C GLY A 138 -12.79 5.15 -1.14
N ALA A 139 -13.47 6.24 -1.51
CA ALA A 139 -14.93 6.26 -1.59
C ALA A 139 -15.40 5.73 -2.95
N HIS A 140 -15.28 4.42 -3.16
CA HIS A 140 -15.99 3.68 -4.20
C HIS A 140 -16.55 2.38 -3.62
#